data_AF-A0A8T6N5Q8-F1
#
_entry.id   AF-A0A8T6N5Q8-F1
#
_cell.length_a   1.000
_cell.length_b   1.000
_cell.length_c   1.000
_cell.angle_alpha   90.00
_cell.angle_beta   90.00
_cell.angle_gamma   90.00
#
_symmetry.space_group_name_H-M   'P 1'
#
loop_
_entity.id
_entity.type
_entity.pdbx_description
1 polymer ?
#
loop_
_entity_poly.entity_id
_entity_poly.type
_entity_poly.pdbx_seq_one_letter_code
_entity_poly.pdbx_strand_id
1 'polypeptide(L)'
;MTDPSFPAIPGCVSVHSLPVHDLREDEDYYLGVFFIGAYQETLGDLHNLFGDTNVVTIELEADGEFEMIHEQDGDTISEVLSYVEYDTKRMADAFKAIVERAVKSGRLSPSDRRRLMASWASSMNGYTYFEHQEMS
;
A
#
# COMPACT_ATOMS: atom_id res chain seq x y z
N MET A 1 -15.50 29.37 9.60
CA MET A 1 -16.09 30.56 8.95
C MET A 1 -15.38 30.74 7.62
N THR A 2 -15.84 30.05 6.58
CA THR A 2 -15.39 30.26 5.20
C THR A 2 -16.46 31.09 4.48
N ASP A 3 -16.06 32.09 3.70
CA ASP A 3 -16.92 32.89 2.82
C ASP A 3 -16.16 33.12 1.49
N PRO A 4 -16.82 33.21 0.31
CA PRO A 4 -17.15 32.06 -0.52
C PRO A 4 -16.73 32.29 -1.99
N SER A 5 -15.65 33.06 -2.21
CA SER A 5 -15.24 33.52 -3.53
C SER A 5 -13.74 33.80 -3.52
N PHE A 6 -12.95 32.73 -3.50
CA PHE A 6 -11.50 32.69 -3.38
C PHE A 6 -10.77 33.90 -4.03
N PRO A 7 -10.19 34.84 -3.26
CA PRO A 7 -9.16 35.73 -3.75
C PRO A 7 -7.84 35.41 -3.02
N ALA A 8 -6.78 35.22 -3.80
CA ALA A 8 -5.45 34.85 -3.32
C ALA A 8 -4.92 35.81 -2.23
N ILE A 9 -4.23 35.26 -1.23
CA ILE A 9 -3.43 36.06 -0.28
C ILE A 9 -2.18 36.54 -1.03
N PRO A 10 -2.03 37.84 -1.32
CA PRO A 10 -0.78 38.36 -1.87
C PRO A 10 0.25 38.39 -0.74
N GLY A 11 1.38 37.70 -0.92
CA GLY A 11 2.58 37.91 -0.11
C GLY A 11 2.85 36.93 1.02
N CYS A 12 2.08 35.85 1.17
CA CYS A 12 2.47 34.74 2.06
C CYS A 12 2.54 33.43 1.26
N VAL A 13 3.62 33.25 0.50
CA VAL A 13 4.03 31.92 0.07
C VAL A 13 5.03 31.46 1.11
N SER A 14 4.55 30.75 2.13
CA SER A 14 5.42 29.76 2.77
C SER A 14 5.77 28.77 1.67
N VAL A 15 6.98 28.87 1.13
CA VAL A 15 7.49 28.04 0.03
C VAL A 15 7.68 26.57 0.46
N HIS A 16 7.21 26.22 1.66
CA HIS A 16 7.36 24.92 2.31
C HIS A 16 6.02 24.26 2.66
N SER A 17 4.88 24.78 2.19
CA SER A 17 3.57 24.22 2.51
C SER A 17 2.62 24.25 1.31
N LEU A 18 1.85 23.19 1.13
CA LEU A 18 0.82 23.08 0.09
C LEU A 18 -0.56 23.43 0.69
N PRO A 19 -1.31 24.41 0.14
CA PRO A 19 -2.69 24.62 0.54
C PRO A 19 -3.55 23.44 0.07
N VAL A 20 -4.32 22.86 0.97
CA VAL A 20 -5.19 21.70 0.74
C VAL A 20 -6.60 21.98 1.26
N HIS A 21 -7.59 21.20 0.80
CA HIS A 21 -8.96 21.28 1.31
C HIS A 21 -9.03 20.70 2.73
N ASP A 22 -10.09 21.05 3.48
CA ASP A 22 -10.36 20.43 4.77
C ASP A 22 -10.63 18.93 4.60
N LEU A 23 -10.01 18.10 5.44
CA LEU A 23 -10.25 16.65 5.47
C LEU A 23 -11.60 16.36 6.12
N ARG A 24 -12.35 15.42 5.55
CA ARG A 24 -13.60 14.90 6.10
C ARG A 24 -13.37 13.44 6.48
N GLU A 25 -13.82 13.05 7.68
CA GLU A 25 -13.53 11.71 8.23
C GLU A 25 -14.11 10.56 7.39
N ASP A 26 -15.19 10.82 6.66
CA ASP A 26 -15.92 9.80 5.88
C ASP A 26 -15.69 9.91 4.35
N GLU A 27 -14.70 10.69 3.90
CA GLU A 27 -14.39 10.85 2.47
C GLU A 27 -12.94 10.48 2.15
N ASP A 28 -12.74 9.72 1.08
CA ASP A 28 -11.41 9.45 0.55
C ASP A 28 -10.74 10.73 0.05
N TYR A 29 -9.49 10.93 0.47
CA TYR A 29 -8.70 12.09 0.06
C TYR A 29 -7.52 11.65 -0.80
N TYR A 30 -7.69 11.75 -2.12
CA TYR A 30 -6.65 11.40 -3.08
C TYR A 30 -5.72 12.58 -3.37
N LEU A 31 -4.42 12.33 -3.39
CA LEU A 31 -3.39 13.29 -3.79
C LEU A 31 -2.73 12.82 -5.09
N GLY A 32 -2.73 13.68 -6.11
CA GLY A 32 -2.01 13.46 -7.35
C GLY A 32 -0.62 14.12 -7.31
N VAL A 33 0.42 13.36 -7.63
CA VAL A 33 1.78 13.88 -7.82
C VAL A 33 2.12 13.76 -9.31
N PHE A 34 2.50 14.89 -9.92
CA PHE A 34 2.73 14.99 -11.35
C PHE A 34 4.22 15.20 -11.66
N PHE A 35 4.60 15.00 -12.93
CA PHE A 35 5.99 15.12 -13.42
C PHE A 35 6.98 14.10 -12.82
N ILE A 36 6.48 12.94 -12.40
CA ILE A 36 7.31 11.84 -11.86
C ILE A 36 7.79 10.85 -12.93
N GLY A 37 7.36 10.97 -14.19
CA GLY A 37 7.62 9.99 -15.25
C GLY A 37 9.06 9.91 -15.77
N ALA A 38 10.01 10.62 -15.17
CA ALA A 38 11.43 10.50 -15.49
C ALA A 38 12.24 10.24 -14.22
N TYR A 39 13.11 9.24 -14.26
CA TYR A 39 14.08 8.87 -13.21
C TYR A 39 13.52 8.33 -11.89
N GLN A 40 12.25 8.55 -11.55
CA GLN A 40 11.70 8.11 -10.26
C GLN A 40 11.53 6.58 -10.16
N GLU A 41 11.11 5.93 -11.25
CA GLU A 41 10.90 4.47 -11.28
C GLU A 41 12.20 3.67 -11.08
N THR A 42 13.34 4.18 -11.56
CA THR A 42 14.63 3.44 -11.52
C THR A 42 15.49 3.80 -10.30
N LEU A 43 15.15 4.87 -9.58
CA LEU A 43 15.90 5.34 -8.40
C LEU A 43 15.16 5.09 -7.08
N GLY A 44 13.98 4.49 -7.13
CA GLY A 44 13.27 4.02 -5.94
C GLY A 44 14.13 2.98 -5.21
N ASP A 45 14.57 3.33 -4.00
CA ASP A 45 15.12 2.34 -3.08
C ASP A 45 13.95 1.76 -2.27
N LEU A 46 14.09 0.50 -1.82
CA LEU A 46 13.15 -0.18 -0.92
C LEU A 46 13.26 0.40 0.50
N HIS A 47 13.18 1.72 0.61
CA HIS A 47 13.23 2.46 1.87
C HIS A 47 11.99 2.11 2.69
N ASN A 48 12.14 1.10 3.56
CA ASN A 48 11.12 0.43 4.38
C ASN A 48 10.40 -0.77 3.74
N LEU A 49 10.97 -1.42 2.72
CA LEU A 49 10.36 -2.59 2.08
C LEU A 49 8.98 -2.29 1.45
N PHE A 50 8.71 -1.03 1.13
CA PHE A 50 7.64 -0.67 0.21
C PHE A 50 8.11 -1.04 -1.19
N GLY A 51 7.44 -2.01 -1.79
CA GLY A 51 7.76 -2.44 -3.14
C GLY A 51 7.11 -1.53 -4.18
N ASP A 52 7.11 -2.02 -5.42
CA ASP A 52 6.53 -1.28 -6.53
C ASP A 52 5.04 -1.01 -6.30
N THR A 53 4.58 0.14 -6.79
CA THR A 53 3.17 0.49 -6.72
C THR A 53 2.37 -0.15 -7.85
N ASN A 54 1.06 -0.30 -7.68
CA ASN A 54 0.19 -0.64 -8.82
C ASN A 54 0.37 0.40 -9.94
N VAL A 55 0.66 -0.06 -11.15
CA VAL A 55 0.82 0.79 -12.34
C VAL A 55 -0.31 0.47 -13.31
N VAL A 56 -0.95 1.52 -13.78
CA VAL A 56 -2.03 1.43 -14.76
C VAL A 56 -1.72 2.33 -15.95
N THR A 57 -1.82 1.77 -17.15
CA THR A 57 -1.74 2.54 -18.39
C THR A 57 -3.14 2.77 -18.93
N ILE A 58 -3.49 4.05 -19.10
CA ILE A 58 -4.78 4.49 -19.62
C ILE A 58 -4.59 5.07 -21.02
N GLU A 59 -5.40 4.62 -21.97
CA GLU A 59 -5.50 5.22 -23.31
C GLU A 59 -6.81 6.03 -23.40
N LEU A 60 -6.72 7.24 -23.95
CA LEU A 60 -7.88 8.11 -24.17
C LEU A 60 -8.29 8.03 -25.64
N GLU A 61 -9.53 7.62 -25.88
CA GLU A 61 -10.13 7.55 -27.22
C GLU A 61 -10.56 8.93 -27.72
N ALA A 62 -10.76 9.03 -29.03
CA ALA A 62 -11.11 10.30 -29.69
C ALA A 62 -12.52 10.81 -29.34
N ASP A 63 -13.39 9.95 -28.84
CA ASP A 63 -14.74 10.28 -28.36
C ASP A 63 -14.77 10.72 -26.88
N GLY A 64 -13.62 10.64 -26.19
CA GLY A 64 -13.48 11.02 -24.79
C GLY A 64 -13.67 9.85 -23.81
N GLU A 65 -13.95 8.64 -24.30
CA GLU A 65 -13.89 7.42 -23.49
C GLU A 65 -12.43 7.08 -23.18
N PHE A 66 -12.20 6.33 -22.10
CA PHE A 66 -10.86 5.84 -21.75
C PHE A 66 -10.88 4.34 -21.54
N GLU A 67 -9.80 3.68 -21.93
CA GLU A 67 -9.58 2.26 -21.72
C GLU A 67 -8.34 2.02 -20.86
N MET A 68 -8.43 1.03 -19.97
CA MET A 68 -7.28 0.52 -19.23
C MET A 68 -6.62 -0.59 -20.05
N ILE A 69 -5.48 -0.28 -20.65
CA ILE A 69 -4.81 -1.21 -21.59
C ILE A 69 -3.72 -2.05 -20.93
N HIS A 70 -3.22 -1.63 -19.76
CA HIS A 70 -2.25 -2.39 -18.98
C HIS A 70 -2.43 -2.13 -17.49
N GLU A 71 -2.42 -3.22 -16.72
CA GLU A 71 -2.45 -3.21 -15.27
C GLU A 71 -1.28 -4.08 -14.80
N GLN A 72 -0.44 -3.51 -13.95
CA GLN A 72 0.63 -4.19 -13.27
C GLN A 72 0.39 -4.05 -11.77
N ASP A 73 0.13 -5.18 -11.12
CA ASP A 73 0.05 -5.26 -9.67
C ASP A 73 1.42 -4.91 -9.07
N GLY A 74 1.41 -4.13 -8.00
CA GLY A 74 2.60 -3.84 -7.22
C GLY A 74 2.97 -5.00 -6.31
N ASP A 75 4.13 -4.89 -5.67
CA ASP A 75 4.72 -6.05 -5.00
C ASP A 75 3.99 -6.45 -3.72
N THR A 76 3.93 -7.76 -3.49
CA THR A 76 3.55 -8.36 -2.22
C THR A 76 4.69 -8.33 -1.21
N ILE A 77 4.36 -8.47 0.08
CA ILE A 77 5.37 -8.58 1.15
C ILE A 77 6.35 -9.75 0.88
N SER A 78 5.86 -10.85 0.31
CA SER A 78 6.71 -12.00 -0.04
C SER A 78 7.73 -11.69 -1.13
N GLU A 79 7.33 -10.94 -2.16
CA GLU A 79 8.20 -10.53 -3.26
C GLU A 79 9.28 -9.60 -2.74
N VAL A 80 8.91 -8.60 -1.94
CA VAL A 80 9.88 -7.69 -1.35
C VAL A 80 10.87 -8.39 -0.43
N LEU A 81 10.41 -9.32 0.41
CA LEU A 81 11.30 -10.12 1.26
C LEU A 81 12.24 -11.01 0.43
N SER A 82 11.78 -11.50 -0.72
CA SER A 82 12.65 -12.28 -1.61
C SER A 82 13.76 -11.43 -2.25
N TYR A 83 13.50 -10.14 -2.53
CA TYR A 83 14.53 -9.22 -3.04
C TYR A 83 15.67 -9.00 -2.04
N VAL A 84 15.36 -8.96 -0.74
CA VAL A 84 16.37 -8.88 0.32
C VAL A 84 16.89 -10.25 0.77
N GLU A 85 16.81 -11.25 -0.12
CA GLU A 85 17.35 -12.60 0.01
C GLU A 85 16.75 -13.46 1.15
N TYR A 86 15.56 -13.12 1.65
CA TYR A 86 14.84 -14.00 2.57
C TYR A 86 14.15 -15.14 1.83
N ASP A 87 14.30 -16.35 2.37
CA ASP A 87 13.55 -17.53 1.93
C ASP A 87 12.18 -17.53 2.63
N THR A 88 11.17 -16.95 1.97
CA THR A 88 9.80 -16.84 2.48
C THR A 88 9.17 -18.20 2.81
N LYS A 89 9.57 -19.26 2.09
CA LYS A 89 9.14 -20.63 2.37
C LYS A 89 9.72 -21.13 3.69
N ARG A 90 11.01 -20.91 3.94
CA ARG A 90 11.63 -21.22 5.25
C ARG A 90 10.99 -20.42 6.38
N MET A 91 10.64 -19.16 6.14
CA MET A 91 9.95 -18.34 7.14
C MET A 91 8.58 -18.94 7.49
N ALA A 92 7.81 -19.36 6.48
CA ALA A 92 6.52 -20.01 6.69
C ALA A 92 6.66 -21.33 7.47
N ASP A 93 7.65 -22.16 7.14
CA ASP A 93 7.93 -23.41 7.84
C ASP A 93 8.35 -23.17 9.30
N ALA A 94 9.19 -22.16 9.54
CA ALA A 94 9.60 -21.77 10.88
C ALA A 94 8.43 -21.27 11.73
N PHE A 95 7.56 -20.43 11.15
CA PHE A 95 6.37 -19.92 11.83
C PHE A 95 5.38 -21.05 12.14
N LYS A 96 5.14 -21.96 11.19
CA LYS A 96 4.34 -23.17 11.41
C LYS A 96 4.88 -24.01 12.57
N ALA A 97 6.19 -24.23 12.65
CA ALA A 97 6.81 -24.97 13.75
C ALA A 97 6.61 -24.29 15.11
N ILE A 98 6.68 -22.95 15.17
CA ILE A 98 6.39 -22.17 16.39
C ILE A 98 4.93 -22.38 16.83
N VAL A 99 3.98 -22.21 15.92
CA VAL A 99 2.55 -22.38 16.21
C VAL A 99 2.24 -23.81 16.64
N GLU A 100 2.82 -24.82 16.00
CA GLU A 100 2.62 -26.22 16.38
C GLU A 100 3.17 -26.55 17.76
N ARG A 101 4.32 -25.99 18.16
CA ARG A 101 4.83 -26.12 19.54
C ARG A 101 3.90 -25.45 20.56
N ALA A 102 3.32 -24.31 20.22
CA ALA A 102 2.39 -23.60 21.09
C ALA A 102 1.07 -24.37 21.29
N VAL A 103 0.56 -25.03 20.24
CA VAL A 103 -0.59 -25.94 20.36
C VAL A 103 -0.25 -27.16 21.23
N LYS A 104 0.91 -27.81 21.00
CA LYS A 104 1.34 -28.99 21.78
C LYS A 104 1.53 -28.68 23.27
N SER A 105 1.94 -27.46 23.60
CA SER A 105 2.11 -27.01 25.00
C SER A 105 0.82 -26.47 25.63
N GLY A 106 -0.32 -26.54 24.94
CA GLY A 106 -1.63 -26.11 25.44
C GLY A 106 -1.81 -24.59 25.53
N ARG A 107 -0.88 -23.80 24.97
CA ARG A 107 -0.97 -22.32 24.97
C ARG A 107 -1.91 -21.77 23.89
N LEU A 108 -2.15 -22.55 22.84
CA LEU A 108 -3.03 -22.21 21.73
C LEU A 108 -3.99 -23.37 21.42
N SER A 109 -5.20 -23.04 21.00
CA SER A 109 -6.15 -24.03 20.49
C SER A 109 -5.84 -24.41 19.03
N PRO A 110 -6.34 -25.56 18.54
CA PRO A 110 -6.27 -25.90 17.11
C PRO A 110 -6.95 -24.88 16.19
N SER A 111 -7.99 -24.18 16.67
CA SER A 111 -8.63 -23.07 15.94
C SER A 111 -7.72 -21.85 15.85
N ASP A 112 -6.96 -21.52 16.90
CA ASP A 112 -5.99 -20.43 16.87
C ASP A 112 -4.88 -20.71 15.87
N ARG A 113 -4.42 -21.96 15.77
CA ARG A 113 -3.47 -22.37 14.73
C ARG A 113 -3.98 -22.04 13.34
N ARG A 114 -5.22 -22.41 13.02
CA ARG A 114 -5.79 -22.13 11.69
C ARG A 114 -5.86 -20.63 11.42
N ARG A 115 -6.33 -19.86 12.39
CA ARG A 115 -6.42 -18.40 12.28
C ARG A 115 -5.05 -17.76 12.05
N LEU A 116 -4.05 -18.10 12.87
CA LEU A 116 -2.69 -17.56 12.75
C LEU A 116 -2.03 -17.93 11.42
N MET A 117 -2.21 -19.16 10.94
CA MET A 117 -1.66 -19.58 9.64
C MET A 117 -2.35 -18.87 8.48
N ALA A 118 -3.67 -18.67 8.55
CA ALA A 118 -4.40 -17.89 7.56
C ALA A 118 -3.97 -16.42 7.56
N SER A 119 -3.86 -15.80 8.73
CA SER A 119 -3.39 -14.41 8.85
C SER A 119 -1.97 -14.25 8.32
N TRP A 120 -1.06 -15.18 8.63
CA TRP A 120 0.30 -15.15 8.08
C TRP A 120 0.31 -15.23 6.55
N ALA A 121 -0.43 -16.18 5.98
CA ALA A 121 -0.52 -16.32 4.52
C ALA A 121 -1.13 -15.06 3.88
N SER A 122 -2.17 -14.50 4.49
CA SER A 122 -2.82 -13.27 4.03
C SER A 122 -1.87 -12.08 4.06
N SER A 123 -1.10 -11.91 5.14
CA SER A 123 -0.12 -10.82 5.24
C SER A 123 1.00 -10.98 4.22
N MET A 124 1.54 -12.20 4.07
CA MET A 124 2.64 -12.47 3.14
C MET A 124 2.23 -12.28 1.66
N ASN A 125 0.96 -12.50 1.33
CA ASN A 125 0.40 -12.25 0.00
C ASN A 125 -0.23 -10.85 -0.14
N GLY A 126 -0.23 -10.06 0.93
CA GLY A 126 -0.79 -8.72 0.94
C GLY A 126 0.13 -7.73 0.23
N TYR A 127 -0.47 -6.66 -0.26
CA TYR A 127 0.25 -5.54 -0.85
C TYR A 127 1.12 -4.84 0.20
N THR A 128 2.23 -4.26 -0.21
CA THR A 128 3.21 -3.67 0.71
C THR A 128 2.75 -2.36 1.35
N TYR A 129 1.74 -1.70 0.78
CA TYR A 129 1.17 -0.47 1.30
C TYR A 129 0.00 -0.73 2.26
N PHE A 130 -0.35 0.30 3.04
CA PHE A 130 -1.45 0.21 4.01
C PHE A 130 -2.80 0.08 3.30
N GLU A 131 -3.58 -0.90 3.73
CA GLU A 131 -5.01 -0.97 3.40
C GLU A 131 -5.79 -0.03 4.33
N HIS A 132 -6.74 0.72 3.77
CA HIS A 132 -7.71 1.44 4.58
C HIS A 132 -8.59 0.39 5.28
N GLN A 133 -8.57 0.37 6.62
CA GLN A 133 -9.51 -0.47 7.36
C GLN A 133 -10.90 0.13 7.22
N GLU A 134 -11.72 -0.42 6.31
CA GLU A 134 -13.16 -0.31 6.49
C GLU A 134 -13.52 -1.03 7.80
N MET A 135 -13.73 -0.26 8.86
CA MET A 135 -14.39 -0.77 10.06
C MET A 135 -15.85 -1.06 9.72
N SER A 136 -16.14 -2.28 9.24
CA SER A 136 -17.51 -2.81 9.17
C SER A 136 -18.01 -3.30 10.53
#